data_AF-A0A933Q3A1-F1
#
_entry.id   AF-A0A933Q3A1-F1
#
_cell.length_a   1.000
_cell.length_b   1.000
_cell.length_c   1.000
_cell.angle_alpha   90.00
_cell.angle_beta   90.00
_cell.angle_gamma   90.00
#
_symmetry.space_group_name_H-M   'P 1'
#
loop_
_entity.id
_entity.type
_entity.pdbx_description
1 polymer ?
#
loop_
_entity_poly.entity_id
_entity_poly.type
_entity_poly.pdbx_seq_one_letter_code
_entity_poly.pdbx_strand_id
1 'polypeptide(L)'
;MPLITGRADVFAVYARAAENKWVIPCFCSENLTTTEAILAAAAEHGEAVGIPDLPVSIAITNQYAHRTQSAYYTHTRRWDIGLALFRNDLDVLTGAGSPYHDITTLVHLDHAQHDADSALFNDGLSRYSSIMYDASSVSFDENIQLTRAFMERFGDIIVVEGACDEIIDAVGTPGNALTSPEHAERYARETGVDFMVANLGTEHRASAATLRYDDARAREISAKVGPKIVLHGASSVPAARIAGLYNDGVCKVNIWTVLERDSAPALMTAMKENEERIAGAKPDIGFYTTTWRQSILFHSMKDIVRRYLSLWYRKAS
;
A
#
# COMPACT_ATOMS: atom_id res chain seq x y z
N MET A 1 -9.59 -9.12 -16.91
CA MET A 1 -9.54 -7.66 -16.71
C MET A 1 -8.32 -7.38 -15.85
N PRO A 2 -7.48 -6.40 -16.19
CA PRO A 2 -6.28 -6.07 -15.41
C PRO A 2 -6.64 -5.60 -14.00
N LEU A 3 -7.75 -4.87 -13.86
CA LEU A 3 -8.28 -4.51 -12.57
C LEU A 3 -9.06 -5.66 -11.94
N ILE A 4 -8.59 -6.15 -10.80
CA ILE A 4 -9.16 -7.29 -10.09
C ILE A 4 -10.00 -6.79 -8.92
N THR A 5 -11.30 -7.08 -8.88
CA THR A 5 -12.16 -6.73 -7.71
C THR A 5 -12.93 -7.90 -7.15
N GLY A 6 -13.05 -9.01 -7.88
CA GLY A 6 -13.69 -10.22 -7.40
C GLY A 6 -12.85 -10.92 -6.34
N ARG A 7 -13.44 -11.19 -5.16
CA ARG A 7 -12.76 -11.88 -4.04
C ARG A 7 -12.02 -13.15 -4.46
N ALA A 8 -12.66 -14.00 -5.28
CA ALA A 8 -12.03 -15.24 -5.78
C ALA A 8 -10.80 -14.97 -6.66
N ASP A 9 -10.87 -13.95 -7.51
CA ASP A 9 -9.75 -13.54 -8.37
C ASP A 9 -8.60 -12.95 -7.55
N VAL A 10 -8.90 -12.20 -6.48
CA VAL A 10 -7.88 -11.72 -5.54
C VAL A 10 -7.13 -12.89 -4.92
N PHE A 11 -7.82 -13.91 -4.44
CA PHE A 11 -7.16 -15.11 -3.92
C PHE A 11 -6.35 -15.85 -4.98
N ALA A 12 -6.79 -15.89 -6.24
CA ALA A 12 -6.00 -16.48 -7.32
C ALA A 12 -4.68 -15.71 -7.55
N VAL A 13 -4.70 -14.38 -7.44
CA VAL A 13 -3.47 -13.55 -7.51
C VAL A 13 -2.52 -13.88 -6.36
N TYR A 14 -3.02 -13.99 -5.13
CA TYR A 14 -2.20 -14.34 -3.97
C TYR A 14 -1.71 -15.80 -4.01
N ALA A 15 -2.49 -16.73 -4.55
CA ALA A 15 -2.07 -18.12 -4.77
C ALA A 15 -0.90 -18.19 -5.78
N ARG A 16 -1.01 -17.48 -6.92
CA ARG A 16 0.09 -17.34 -7.88
C ARG A 16 1.33 -16.71 -7.24
N ALA A 17 1.15 -15.66 -6.44
CA ALA A 17 2.25 -15.04 -5.71
C ALA A 17 2.93 -16.04 -4.77
N ALA A 18 2.14 -16.87 -4.07
CA ALA A 18 2.64 -17.88 -3.16
C ALA A 18 3.47 -18.98 -3.87
N GLU A 19 3.00 -19.47 -5.01
CA GLU A 19 3.73 -20.44 -5.85
C GLU A 19 5.12 -19.92 -6.27
N ASN A 20 5.21 -18.62 -6.52
CA ASN A 20 6.44 -17.94 -6.94
C ASN A 20 7.24 -17.31 -5.79
N LYS A 21 6.77 -17.47 -4.54
CA LYS A 21 7.35 -16.85 -3.33
C LYS A 21 7.48 -15.33 -3.41
N TRP A 22 6.49 -14.69 -4.02
CA TRP A 22 6.41 -13.24 -4.15
C TRP A 22 5.70 -12.60 -2.96
N VAL A 23 6.12 -11.38 -2.65
CA VAL A 23 5.40 -10.46 -1.77
C VAL A 23 4.77 -9.41 -2.65
N ILE A 24 3.45 -9.22 -2.54
CA ILE A 24 2.73 -8.23 -3.34
C ILE A 24 2.97 -6.84 -2.74
N PRO A 25 3.64 -5.92 -3.47
CA PRO A 25 3.77 -4.54 -3.02
C PRO A 25 2.42 -3.83 -3.13
N CYS A 26 2.11 -3.06 -2.11
CA CYS A 26 0.93 -2.21 -2.04
C CYS A 26 1.37 -0.76 -1.85
N PHE A 27 1.23 0.05 -2.89
CA PHE A 27 1.66 1.45 -2.88
C PHE A 27 0.46 2.38 -2.69
N CYS A 28 0.46 3.23 -1.67
CA CYS A 28 -0.62 4.20 -1.51
C CYS A 28 -0.44 5.37 -2.49
N SER A 29 -1.51 5.76 -3.16
CA SER A 29 -1.53 6.84 -4.14
C SER A 29 -2.11 8.13 -3.56
N GLU A 30 -1.45 9.24 -3.87
CA GLU A 30 -1.89 10.60 -3.49
C GLU A 30 -2.68 11.32 -4.58
N ASN A 31 -2.43 10.96 -5.85
CA ASN A 31 -2.96 11.64 -7.02
C ASN A 31 -2.68 10.82 -8.29
N LEU A 32 -3.16 11.30 -9.44
CA LEU A 32 -2.94 10.67 -10.75
C LEU A 32 -1.45 10.41 -11.06
N THR A 33 -0.56 11.35 -10.77
CA THR A 33 0.88 11.20 -11.06
C THR A 33 1.49 10.05 -10.26
N THR A 34 1.14 9.91 -8.98
CA THR A 34 1.58 8.78 -8.16
C THR A 34 1.01 7.45 -8.68
N THR A 35 -0.29 7.41 -8.99
CA THR A 35 -0.95 6.23 -9.57
C THR A 35 -0.27 5.76 -10.85
N GLU A 36 -0.05 6.66 -11.80
CA GLU A 36 0.55 6.34 -13.09
C GLU A 36 2.02 5.95 -12.95
N ALA A 37 2.78 6.57 -12.03
CA ALA A 37 4.16 6.18 -11.76
C ALA A 37 4.28 4.73 -11.26
N ILE A 38 3.34 4.28 -10.43
CA ILE A 38 3.28 2.89 -9.95
C ILE A 38 3.01 1.92 -11.10
N LEU A 39 2.00 2.21 -11.93
CA LEU A 39 1.64 1.38 -13.09
C LEU A 39 2.78 1.33 -14.13
N ALA A 40 3.39 2.48 -14.42
CA ALA A 40 4.52 2.56 -15.35
C ALA A 40 5.73 1.76 -14.85
N ALA A 41 6.06 1.85 -13.55
CA ALA A 41 7.13 1.06 -12.97
C ALA A 41 6.83 -0.45 -13.02
N ALA A 42 5.59 -0.83 -12.73
CA ALA A 42 5.16 -2.23 -12.78
C ALA A 42 5.25 -2.80 -14.21
N ALA A 43 4.82 -2.04 -15.21
CA ALA A 43 4.90 -2.45 -16.62
C ALA A 43 6.34 -2.62 -17.10
N GLU A 44 7.19 -1.60 -16.88
CA GLU A 44 8.60 -1.66 -17.27
C GLU A 44 9.36 -2.78 -16.55
N HIS A 45 9.11 -2.97 -15.25
CA HIS A 45 9.74 -4.04 -14.48
C HIS A 45 9.24 -5.41 -14.93
N GLY A 46 7.92 -5.56 -15.10
CA GLY A 46 7.29 -6.78 -15.57
C GLY A 46 7.86 -7.26 -16.90
N GLU A 47 7.98 -6.36 -17.88
CA GLU A 47 8.65 -6.66 -19.16
C GLU A 47 10.11 -7.10 -18.95
N ALA A 48 10.87 -6.37 -18.13
CA ALA A 48 12.28 -6.67 -17.89
C ALA A 48 12.53 -8.04 -17.22
N VAL A 49 11.61 -8.49 -16.37
CA VAL A 49 11.72 -9.79 -15.67
C VAL A 49 10.91 -10.92 -16.31
N GLY A 50 10.18 -10.65 -17.39
CA GLY A 50 9.38 -11.64 -18.12
C GLY A 50 8.03 -11.96 -17.47
N ILE A 51 7.46 -11.03 -16.70
CA ILE A 51 6.14 -11.12 -16.05
C ILE A 51 5.32 -9.90 -16.51
N PRO A 52 4.81 -9.87 -17.76
CA PRO A 52 4.12 -8.70 -18.30
C PRO A 52 2.83 -8.36 -17.54
N ASP A 53 2.22 -9.34 -16.89
CA ASP A 53 1.01 -9.19 -16.08
C ASP A 53 1.29 -9.09 -14.57
N LEU A 54 2.41 -8.43 -14.23
CA LEU A 54 2.93 -8.31 -12.88
C LEU A 54 1.85 -7.84 -11.89
N PRO A 55 1.65 -8.53 -10.75
CA PRO A 55 0.68 -8.10 -9.77
C PRO A 55 1.20 -6.90 -8.97
N VAL A 56 0.38 -5.87 -8.81
CA VAL A 56 0.66 -4.72 -7.95
C VAL A 56 -0.62 -4.25 -7.27
N SER A 57 -0.54 -3.90 -5.99
CA SER A 57 -1.66 -3.29 -5.27
C SER A 57 -1.47 -1.78 -5.20
N ILE A 58 -2.52 -1.02 -5.50
CA ILE A 58 -2.56 0.44 -5.38
C ILE A 58 -3.62 0.78 -4.35
N ALA A 59 -3.19 1.48 -3.31
CA ALA A 59 -4.00 1.80 -2.15
C ALA A 59 -4.39 3.27 -2.10
N ILE A 60 -5.42 3.55 -1.31
CA ILE A 60 -5.73 4.90 -0.85
C ILE A 60 -6.28 4.83 0.57
N THR A 61 -5.94 5.80 1.41
CA THR A 61 -6.58 5.99 2.71
C THR A 61 -7.82 6.89 2.60
N ASN A 62 -8.82 6.61 3.43
CA ASN A 62 -10.02 7.44 3.53
C ASN A 62 -9.98 8.35 4.77
N GLN A 63 -10.68 8.03 5.85
CA GLN A 63 -10.73 8.86 7.07
C GLN A 63 -9.55 8.62 8.04
N TYR A 64 -8.42 8.15 7.54
CA TYR A 64 -7.22 7.95 8.35
C TYR A 64 -6.64 9.30 8.81
N ALA A 65 -6.59 9.52 10.13
CA ALA A 65 -6.31 10.82 10.73
C ALA A 65 -4.94 11.41 10.35
N HIS A 66 -3.94 10.55 10.14
CA HIS A 66 -2.61 11.01 9.80
C HIS A 66 -2.46 11.45 8.34
N ARG A 67 -3.20 10.82 7.43
CA ARG A 67 -3.23 11.17 6.02
C ARG A 67 -4.54 10.68 5.40
N THR A 68 -5.42 11.61 5.08
CA THR A 68 -6.74 11.38 4.48
C THR A 68 -6.66 11.49 2.95
N GLN A 69 -6.01 10.56 2.26
CA GLN A 69 -5.64 10.71 0.85
C GLN A 69 -6.83 11.01 -0.06
N SER A 70 -7.97 10.33 0.15
CA SER A 70 -9.19 10.58 -0.62
C SER A 70 -9.67 12.03 -0.51
N ALA A 71 -9.68 12.64 0.67
CA ALA A 71 -10.04 14.05 0.80
C ALA A 71 -8.98 14.97 0.16
N TYR A 72 -7.71 14.55 0.14
CA TYR A 72 -6.63 15.32 -0.48
C TYR A 72 -6.51 15.15 -1.99
N TYR A 73 -7.19 14.16 -2.58
CA TYR A 73 -7.18 13.86 -4.01
C TYR A 73 -7.65 15.04 -4.87
N THR A 74 -8.55 15.88 -4.32
CA THR A 74 -8.99 17.12 -4.95
C THR A 74 -9.07 18.29 -3.97
N HIS A 75 -9.18 19.51 -4.52
CA HIS A 75 -9.41 20.71 -3.72
C HIS A 75 -10.82 20.81 -3.12
N THR A 76 -11.75 19.92 -3.49
CA THR A 76 -13.09 19.88 -2.86
C THR A 76 -13.03 19.41 -1.41
N ARG A 77 -11.95 18.72 -1.02
CA ARG A 77 -11.78 18.08 0.30
C ARG A 77 -12.88 17.10 0.68
N ARG A 78 -13.58 16.60 -0.34
CA ARG A 78 -14.62 15.58 -0.21
C ARG A 78 -14.03 14.21 -0.51
N TRP A 79 -14.02 13.36 0.52
CA TRP A 79 -13.48 12.00 0.45
C TRP A 79 -14.19 11.15 -0.61
N ASP A 80 -15.51 11.32 -0.76
CA ASP A 80 -16.33 10.57 -1.70
C ASP A 80 -16.02 10.93 -3.16
N ILE A 81 -15.79 12.22 -3.44
CA ILE A 81 -15.33 12.69 -4.76
C ILE A 81 -13.92 12.16 -5.05
N GLY A 82 -13.03 12.19 -4.06
CA GLY A 82 -11.67 11.70 -4.22
C GLY A 82 -11.59 10.20 -4.49
N LEU A 83 -12.34 9.38 -3.75
CA LEU A 83 -12.43 7.94 -4.01
C LEU A 83 -13.02 7.65 -5.40
N ALA A 84 -14.03 8.40 -5.82
CA ALA A 84 -14.62 8.24 -7.15
C ALA A 84 -13.61 8.52 -8.26
N LEU A 85 -12.80 9.58 -8.14
CA LEU A 85 -11.75 9.92 -9.09
C LEU A 85 -10.60 8.92 -9.04
N PHE A 86 -10.12 8.53 -7.85
CA PHE A 86 -9.10 7.50 -7.70
C PHE A 86 -9.51 6.19 -8.37
N ARG A 87 -10.78 5.76 -8.20
CA ARG A 87 -11.29 4.58 -8.91
C ARG A 87 -11.33 4.80 -10.41
N ASN A 88 -11.88 5.92 -10.88
CA ASN A 88 -11.99 6.22 -12.30
C ASN A 88 -10.62 6.28 -12.99
N ASP A 89 -9.62 6.88 -12.35
CA ASP A 89 -8.25 6.95 -12.86
C ASP A 89 -7.68 5.54 -13.07
N LEU A 90 -7.89 4.63 -12.10
CA LEU A 90 -7.46 3.24 -12.25
C LEU A 90 -8.28 2.46 -13.29
N ASP A 91 -9.58 2.69 -13.39
CA ASP A 91 -10.43 2.06 -14.40
C ASP A 91 -10.00 2.47 -15.83
N VAL A 92 -9.62 3.74 -16.03
CA VAL A 92 -9.14 4.26 -17.33
C VAL A 92 -7.70 3.83 -17.60
N LEU A 93 -6.79 4.01 -16.64
CA LEU A 93 -5.36 3.70 -16.80
C LEU A 93 -5.11 2.20 -16.92
N THR A 94 -5.98 1.33 -16.44
CA THR A 94 -5.89 -0.11 -16.68
C THR A 94 -6.87 -0.58 -17.76
N GLY A 95 -7.63 0.33 -18.37
CA GLY A 95 -8.62 0.00 -19.39
C GLY A 95 -8.02 -0.54 -20.70
N ALA A 96 -8.87 -1.12 -21.53
CA ALA A 96 -8.49 -1.58 -22.86
C ALA A 96 -7.91 -0.42 -23.70
N GLY A 97 -6.74 -0.63 -24.32
CA GLY A 97 -6.03 0.39 -25.08
C GLY A 97 -5.05 1.25 -24.27
N SER A 98 -5.04 1.11 -22.94
CA SER A 98 -3.98 1.69 -22.11
C SER A 98 -2.67 0.89 -22.22
N PRO A 99 -1.48 1.53 -22.12
CA PRO A 99 -0.21 0.81 -21.99
C PRO A 99 -0.12 -0.08 -20.73
N TYR A 100 -1.01 0.10 -19.74
CA TYR A 100 -0.99 -0.66 -18.49
C TYR A 100 -2.09 -1.74 -18.43
N HIS A 101 -2.73 -2.05 -19.56
CA HIS A 101 -3.85 -3.01 -19.63
C HIS A 101 -3.50 -4.47 -19.31
N ASP A 102 -2.21 -4.81 -19.28
CA ASP A 102 -1.75 -6.15 -18.89
C ASP A 102 -1.47 -6.27 -17.39
N ILE A 103 -1.27 -5.15 -16.68
CA ILE A 103 -0.87 -5.15 -15.27
C ILE A 103 -2.00 -5.64 -14.38
N THR A 104 -1.75 -6.74 -13.65
CA THR A 104 -2.69 -7.26 -12.66
C THR A 104 -2.76 -6.29 -11.47
N THR A 105 -3.76 -5.41 -11.50
CA THR A 105 -3.90 -4.31 -10.55
C THR A 105 -4.94 -4.65 -9.49
N LEU A 106 -4.49 -4.68 -8.24
CA LEU A 106 -5.34 -4.75 -7.05
C LEU A 106 -5.57 -3.33 -6.52
N VAL A 107 -6.75 -3.08 -5.98
CA VAL A 107 -7.17 -1.81 -5.39
C VAL A 107 -7.47 -2.04 -3.92
N HIS A 108 -6.81 -1.27 -3.08
CA HIS A 108 -6.88 -1.46 -1.65
C HIS A 108 -7.38 -0.20 -0.92
N LEU A 109 -8.29 -0.38 0.03
CA LEU A 109 -8.62 0.65 1.01
C LEU A 109 -7.71 0.46 2.23
N ASP A 110 -6.76 1.37 2.42
CA ASP A 110 -5.78 1.28 3.50
C ASP A 110 -6.29 2.04 4.74
N HIS A 111 -6.06 1.46 5.93
CA HIS A 111 -6.51 2.01 7.21
C HIS A 111 -7.98 2.48 7.24
N ALA A 112 -8.92 1.69 6.72
CA ALA A 112 -10.34 2.03 6.77
C ALA A 112 -10.85 1.92 8.22
N GLN A 113 -11.16 3.06 8.83
CA GLN A 113 -11.46 3.18 10.24
C GLN A 113 -12.84 2.62 10.55
N HIS A 114 -12.91 1.72 11.55
CA HIS A 114 -14.15 1.04 11.93
C HIS A 114 -15.35 1.97 12.18
N ASP A 115 -15.09 3.19 12.67
CA ASP A 115 -16.08 4.20 13.03
C ASP A 115 -16.26 5.26 11.92
N ALA A 116 -15.18 5.94 11.54
CA ALA A 116 -15.21 7.10 10.66
C ALA A 116 -15.54 6.75 9.20
N ASP A 117 -15.25 5.52 8.76
CA ASP A 117 -15.50 5.05 7.40
C ASP A 117 -16.81 4.25 7.25
N SER A 118 -17.67 4.23 8.28
CA SER A 118 -18.94 3.51 8.26
C SER A 118 -19.84 3.83 7.06
N ALA A 119 -19.81 5.07 6.55
CA ALA A 119 -20.53 5.48 5.33
C ALA A 119 -19.99 4.80 4.06
N LEU A 120 -18.67 4.63 3.96
CA LEU A 120 -17.99 3.96 2.84
C LEU A 120 -18.35 2.46 2.79
N PHE A 121 -18.56 1.81 3.93
CA PHE A 121 -18.86 0.37 3.95
C PHE A 121 -20.23 0.02 3.37
N ASN A 122 -21.16 0.97 3.39
CA ASN A 122 -22.52 0.74 2.91
C ASN A 122 -22.65 0.87 1.39
N ASP A 123 -21.68 1.46 0.70
CA ASP A 123 -21.71 1.65 -0.75
C ASP A 123 -20.31 1.56 -1.37
N GLY A 124 -20.15 0.68 -2.36
CA GLY A 124 -18.98 0.65 -3.22
C GLY A 124 -17.82 -0.25 -2.81
N LEU A 125 -17.92 -1.06 -1.74
CA LEU A 125 -16.86 -2.02 -1.37
C LEU A 125 -16.51 -3.00 -2.50
N SER A 126 -17.49 -3.44 -3.30
CA SER A 126 -17.27 -4.33 -4.45
C SER A 126 -16.42 -3.71 -5.58
N ARG A 127 -16.10 -2.42 -5.50
CA ARG A 127 -15.20 -1.71 -6.43
C ARG A 127 -13.73 -1.81 -6.02
N TYR A 128 -13.44 -2.46 -4.89
CA TYR A 128 -12.10 -2.65 -4.35
C TYR A 128 -11.79 -4.14 -4.26
N SER A 129 -10.51 -4.49 -4.38
CA SER A 129 -10.02 -5.86 -4.23
C SER A 129 -9.98 -6.27 -2.77
N SER A 130 -9.48 -5.35 -1.94
CA SER A 130 -9.31 -5.59 -0.51
C SER A 130 -9.47 -4.31 0.31
N ILE A 131 -9.73 -4.51 1.59
CA ILE A 131 -9.85 -3.45 2.60
C ILE A 131 -9.04 -3.84 3.83
N MET A 132 -8.27 -2.91 4.37
CA MET A 132 -7.77 -3.00 5.73
C MET A 132 -8.83 -2.43 6.66
N TYR A 133 -9.56 -3.30 7.36
CA TYR A 133 -10.50 -2.87 8.40
C TYR A 133 -9.73 -2.63 9.69
N ASP A 134 -9.64 -1.35 10.08
CA ASP A 134 -8.80 -0.89 11.17
C ASP A 134 -9.65 -0.55 12.40
N ALA A 135 -9.74 -1.53 13.30
CA ALA A 135 -10.29 -1.39 14.65
C ALA A 135 -9.16 -1.49 15.70
N SER A 136 -7.91 -1.19 15.32
CA SER A 136 -6.77 -1.40 16.21
C SER A 136 -6.69 -0.41 17.38
N SER A 137 -7.35 0.76 17.25
CA SER A 137 -7.38 1.81 18.28
C SER A 137 -8.28 1.49 19.50
N VAL A 138 -9.10 0.45 19.42
CA VAL A 138 -9.91 -0.03 20.56
C VAL A 138 -9.20 -1.18 21.28
N SER A 139 -9.79 -1.66 22.39
CA SER A 139 -9.22 -2.80 23.12
C SER A 139 -9.13 -4.05 22.23
N PHE A 140 -8.15 -4.94 22.46
CA PHE A 140 -7.95 -6.14 21.64
C PHE A 140 -9.22 -7.01 21.51
N ASP A 141 -9.97 -7.20 22.60
CA ASP A 141 -11.22 -7.96 22.55
C ASP A 141 -12.32 -7.25 21.75
N GLU A 142 -12.40 -5.92 21.85
CA GLU A 142 -13.34 -5.10 21.07
C GLU A 142 -12.97 -5.07 19.58
N ASN A 143 -11.67 -4.99 19.26
CA ASN A 143 -11.14 -5.12 17.90
C ASN A 143 -11.56 -6.47 17.28
N ILE A 144 -11.39 -7.58 18.01
CA ILE A 144 -11.85 -8.90 17.56
C ILE A 144 -13.37 -8.88 17.29
N GLN A 145 -14.16 -8.32 18.20
CA GLN A 145 -15.63 -8.28 18.04
C GLN A 145 -16.06 -7.47 16.82
N LEU A 146 -15.50 -6.27 16.65
CA LEU A 146 -15.81 -5.38 15.53
C LEU A 146 -15.36 -5.97 14.21
N THR A 147 -14.15 -6.53 14.16
CA THR A 147 -13.59 -7.14 12.95
C THR A 147 -14.35 -8.40 12.56
N ARG A 148 -14.73 -9.25 13.51
CA ARG A 148 -15.60 -10.41 13.26
C ARG A 148 -16.96 -9.98 12.69
N ALA A 149 -17.58 -8.94 13.28
CA ALA A 149 -18.85 -8.43 12.79
C ALA A 149 -18.74 -7.85 11.37
N PHE A 150 -17.61 -7.21 11.04
CA PHE A 150 -17.31 -6.77 9.68
C PHE A 150 -17.14 -7.95 8.72
N MET A 151 -16.40 -8.99 9.12
CA MET A 151 -16.21 -10.22 8.36
C MET A 151 -17.54 -10.94 8.09
N GLU A 152 -18.42 -11.05 9.07
CA GLU A 152 -19.76 -11.65 8.91
C GLU A 152 -20.62 -10.90 7.89
N ARG A 153 -20.43 -9.58 7.78
CA ARG A 153 -21.23 -8.73 6.89
C ARG A 153 -20.66 -8.60 5.48
N PHE A 154 -19.33 -8.55 5.35
CA PHE A 154 -18.65 -8.17 4.09
C PHE A 154 -17.60 -9.18 3.63
N GLY A 155 -17.28 -10.19 4.43
CA GLY A 155 -16.23 -11.16 4.14
C GLY A 155 -16.46 -11.92 2.83
N ASP A 156 -17.71 -12.14 2.41
CA ASP A 156 -18.00 -12.78 1.11
C ASP A 156 -17.90 -11.83 -0.10
N ILE A 157 -17.80 -10.52 0.13
CA ILE A 157 -17.81 -9.48 -0.91
C ILE A 157 -16.39 -9.03 -1.26
N ILE A 158 -15.55 -8.82 -0.25
CA ILE A 158 -14.21 -8.21 -0.37
C ILE A 158 -13.20 -9.00 0.44
N VAL A 159 -11.92 -8.97 0.05
CA VAL A 159 -10.83 -9.50 0.87
C VAL A 159 -10.52 -8.55 2.03
N VAL A 160 -10.43 -9.07 3.24
CA VAL A 160 -10.29 -8.26 4.46
C VAL A 160 -8.94 -8.50 5.12
N GLU A 161 -8.23 -7.41 5.36
CA GLU A 161 -7.04 -7.35 6.18
C GLU A 161 -7.44 -6.77 7.54
N GLY A 162 -7.22 -7.51 8.63
CA GLY A 162 -7.47 -7.00 9.99
C GLY A 162 -6.20 -6.43 10.60
N ALA A 163 -6.34 -5.31 11.31
CA ALA A 163 -5.26 -4.72 12.10
C ALA A 163 -5.21 -5.35 13.50
N CYS A 164 -4.28 -6.26 13.76
CA CYS A 164 -4.23 -7.02 15.03
C CYS A 164 -3.94 -6.12 16.25
N ASP A 165 -3.00 -5.19 16.12
CA ASP A 165 -2.58 -4.28 17.18
C ASP A 165 -2.47 -2.86 16.64
N GLU A 166 -2.64 -1.87 17.52
CA GLU A 166 -2.43 -0.45 17.15
C GLU A 166 -0.96 -0.22 16.87
N ILE A 167 -0.66 0.29 15.67
CA ILE A 167 0.69 0.75 15.33
C ILE A 167 0.79 2.21 15.76
N ILE A 168 1.14 2.44 17.04
CA ILE A 168 1.26 3.77 17.65
C ILE A 168 2.68 4.31 17.42
N ASP A 169 2.80 5.55 16.91
CA ASP A 169 4.08 6.24 16.67
C ASP A 169 5.15 6.03 17.80
N ALA A 170 6.20 5.24 17.53
CA ALA A 170 7.30 4.99 18.47
C ALA A 170 8.29 6.16 18.59
N VAL A 171 8.25 6.86 19.73
CA VAL A 171 9.31 6.77 20.77
C VAL A 171 8.69 7.05 22.14
N GLY A 172 8.73 6.08 23.06
CA GLY A 172 8.47 6.30 24.49
C GLY A 172 7.02 6.19 24.96
N THR A 173 6.09 5.81 24.07
CA THR A 173 4.68 5.62 24.43
C THR A 173 4.44 4.19 24.95
N PRO A 174 3.89 4.00 26.16
CA PRO A 174 3.41 2.69 26.61
C PRO A 174 2.35 2.14 25.66
N GLY A 175 2.47 0.89 25.19
CA GLY A 175 1.47 0.25 24.32
C GLY A 175 1.98 -0.23 22.96
N ASN A 176 3.18 0.20 22.55
CA ASN A 176 3.75 -0.21 21.26
C ASN A 176 4.58 -1.50 21.37
N ALA A 177 3.93 -2.60 21.75
CA ALA A 177 4.58 -3.92 21.79
C ALA A 177 4.46 -4.61 20.42
N LEU A 178 5.47 -5.40 20.08
CA LEU A 178 5.38 -6.31 18.94
C LEU A 178 4.23 -7.30 19.15
N THR A 179 3.46 -7.56 18.10
CA THR A 179 2.39 -8.56 18.11
C THR A 179 2.96 -9.89 18.59
N SER A 180 2.34 -10.53 19.58
CA SER A 180 2.74 -11.87 20.03
C SER A 180 2.16 -12.95 19.11
N PRO A 181 2.85 -14.10 18.94
CA PRO A 181 2.30 -15.23 18.19
C PRO A 181 0.93 -15.69 18.72
N GLU A 182 0.72 -15.60 20.04
CA GLU A 182 -0.54 -15.96 20.69
C GLU A 182 -1.66 -14.94 20.40
N HIS A 183 -1.35 -13.64 20.41
CA HIS A 183 -2.31 -12.61 20.00
C HIS A 183 -2.69 -12.78 18.54
N ALA A 184 -1.71 -12.95 17.66
CA ALA A 184 -1.92 -13.21 16.24
C ALA A 184 -2.80 -14.44 15.99
N GLU A 185 -2.50 -15.57 16.64
CA GLU A 185 -3.27 -16.82 16.54
C GLU A 185 -4.72 -16.61 17.00
N ARG A 186 -4.91 -15.93 18.14
CA ARG A 186 -6.23 -15.62 18.68
C ARG A 186 -7.01 -14.70 17.75
N TYR A 187 -6.40 -13.61 17.31
CA TYR A 187 -7.01 -12.61 16.44
C TYR A 187 -7.45 -13.24 15.12
N ALA A 188 -6.56 -13.94 14.41
CA ALA A 188 -6.87 -14.58 13.14
C ALA A 188 -7.99 -15.62 13.28
N ARG A 189 -7.98 -16.43 14.34
CA ARG A 189 -9.01 -17.46 14.59
C ARG A 189 -10.37 -16.86 14.91
N GLU A 190 -10.43 -15.84 15.77
CA GLU A 190 -11.71 -15.29 16.27
C GLU A 190 -12.32 -14.27 15.30
N THR A 191 -11.52 -13.59 14.48
CA THR A 191 -12.02 -12.64 13.47
C THR A 191 -12.32 -13.31 12.13
N GLY A 192 -11.54 -14.31 11.75
CA GLY A 192 -11.64 -14.97 10.44
C GLY A 192 -11.05 -14.18 9.27
N VAL A 193 -10.24 -13.14 9.53
CA VAL A 193 -9.66 -12.30 8.47
C VAL A 193 -8.79 -13.08 7.48
N ASP A 194 -8.74 -12.57 6.25
CA ASP A 194 -8.00 -13.21 5.16
C ASP A 194 -6.50 -12.98 5.30
N PHE A 195 -6.16 -11.74 5.64
CA PHE A 195 -4.81 -11.28 5.95
C PHE A 195 -4.79 -10.50 7.26
N MET A 196 -3.61 -10.36 7.84
CA MET A 196 -3.45 -9.72 9.14
C MET A 196 -2.24 -8.80 9.14
N VAL A 197 -2.48 -7.55 9.53
CA VAL A 197 -1.42 -6.60 9.84
C VAL A 197 -0.93 -6.89 11.25
N ALA A 198 0.38 -7.09 11.39
CA ALA A 198 1.04 -7.34 12.66
C ALA A 198 2.15 -6.30 12.89
N ASN A 199 2.32 -5.87 14.14
CA ASN A 199 3.42 -5.00 14.52
C ASN A 199 4.72 -5.82 14.63
N LEU A 200 5.61 -5.62 13.66
CA LEU A 200 6.89 -6.32 13.53
C LEU A 200 8.10 -5.37 13.68
N GLY A 201 7.89 -4.21 14.32
CA GLY A 201 8.95 -3.25 14.63
C GLY A 201 9.36 -2.36 13.45
N THR A 202 8.53 -2.30 12.42
CA THR A 202 8.80 -1.63 11.14
C THR A 202 8.15 -0.26 11.00
N GLU A 203 7.80 0.42 12.09
CA GLU A 203 6.81 1.51 12.09
C GLU A 203 7.01 2.70 11.13
N HIS A 204 5.90 3.39 10.90
CA HIS A 204 5.78 4.59 10.10
C HIS A 204 6.57 5.77 10.70
N ARG A 205 7.06 6.65 9.83
CA ARG A 205 7.53 8.02 10.15
C ARG A 205 8.83 8.17 10.94
N ALA A 206 9.51 7.11 11.37
CA ALA A 206 10.81 7.31 11.99
C ALA A 206 11.87 7.74 10.95
N SER A 207 12.48 8.90 11.18
CA SER A 207 13.78 9.29 10.64
C SER A 207 14.93 8.50 11.28
N ALA A 208 14.63 7.48 12.09
CA ALA A 208 15.57 6.81 12.96
C ALA A 208 16.19 5.59 12.27
N ALA A 209 17.51 5.57 12.18
CA ALA A 209 18.35 4.47 11.72
C ALA A 209 18.29 3.20 12.61
N THR A 210 17.28 3.09 13.49
CA THR A 210 17.16 2.05 14.52
C THR A 210 15.92 1.18 14.39
N LEU A 211 15.00 1.46 13.46
CA LEU A 211 13.87 0.55 13.21
C LEU A 211 14.39 -0.79 12.69
N ARG A 212 13.88 -1.87 13.28
CA ARG A 212 14.32 -3.24 13.00
C ARG A 212 13.08 -4.09 12.75
N TYR A 213 12.93 -4.52 11.51
CA TYR A 213 12.07 -5.63 11.16
C TYR A 213 12.51 -6.89 11.94
N ASP A 214 11.60 -7.41 12.74
CA ASP A 214 11.77 -8.65 13.50
C ASP A 214 11.28 -9.86 12.68
N ASP A 215 12.22 -10.43 11.92
CA ASP A 215 11.99 -11.60 11.07
C ASP A 215 11.72 -12.88 11.89
N ALA A 216 12.29 -12.98 13.10
CA ALA A 216 12.03 -14.11 13.99
C ALA A 216 10.58 -14.09 14.46
N ARG A 217 10.08 -12.93 14.91
CA ARG A 217 8.69 -12.77 15.31
C ARG A 217 7.72 -13.02 14.16
N ALA A 218 8.05 -12.55 12.95
CA ALA A 218 7.24 -12.81 11.75
C ALA A 218 7.09 -14.33 11.50
N ARG A 219 8.20 -15.09 11.57
CA ARG A 219 8.17 -16.56 11.42
C ARG A 219 7.39 -17.27 12.52
N GLU A 220 7.52 -16.82 13.78
CA GLU A 220 6.75 -17.36 14.90
C GLU A 220 5.24 -17.17 14.69
N ILE A 221 4.82 -15.98 14.26
CA ILE A 221 3.42 -15.70 13.91
C ILE A 221 2.98 -16.55 12.72
N SER A 222 3.78 -16.58 11.64
CA SER A 222 3.44 -17.32 10.43
C SER A 222 3.28 -18.82 10.67
N ALA A 223 4.07 -19.40 11.59
CA ALA A 223 3.92 -20.80 11.99
C ALA A 223 2.54 -21.10 12.63
N LYS A 224 1.85 -20.10 13.18
CA LYS A 224 0.53 -20.21 13.79
C LYS A 224 -0.62 -19.90 12.83
N VAL A 225 -0.47 -18.88 11.98
CA VAL A 225 -1.57 -18.35 11.15
C VAL A 225 -1.40 -18.59 9.64
N GLY A 226 -0.26 -19.15 9.22
CA GLY A 226 0.10 -19.33 7.81
C GLY A 226 0.71 -18.07 7.17
N PRO A 227 0.91 -18.06 5.84
CA PRO A 227 1.53 -16.96 5.10
C PRO A 227 0.52 -15.83 4.83
N LYS A 228 -0.01 -15.23 5.90
CA LYS A 228 -1.09 -14.23 5.85
C LYS A 228 -0.67 -12.83 6.32
N ILE A 229 0.60 -12.63 6.61
CA ILE A 229 1.07 -11.40 7.25
C ILE A 229 1.14 -10.27 6.21
N VAL A 230 0.63 -9.11 6.60
CA VAL A 230 0.80 -7.83 5.89
C VAL A 230 1.73 -6.94 6.70
N LEU A 231 2.79 -6.45 6.06
CA LEU A 231 3.79 -5.61 6.70
C LEU A 231 3.56 -4.14 6.38
N HIS A 232 3.45 -3.31 7.41
CA HIS A 232 3.42 -1.85 7.29
C HIS A 232 4.79 -1.24 7.57
N GLY A 233 5.00 0.01 7.12
CA GLY A 233 6.19 0.81 7.45
C GLY A 233 7.53 0.34 6.86
N ALA A 234 7.51 -0.53 5.85
CA ALA A 234 8.72 -0.97 5.14
C ALA A 234 9.54 0.17 4.48
N SER A 235 8.98 1.38 4.38
CA SER A 235 9.66 2.59 3.88
C SER A 235 10.89 3.02 4.70
N SER A 236 10.97 2.61 5.97
CA SER A 236 12.07 2.97 6.88
C SER A 236 13.03 1.81 7.15
N VAL A 237 12.82 0.67 6.50
CA VAL A 237 13.63 -0.54 6.71
C VAL A 237 14.62 -0.70 5.55
N PRO A 238 15.91 -0.98 5.80
CA PRO A 238 16.87 -1.22 4.73
C PRO A 238 16.43 -2.36 3.79
N ALA A 239 16.56 -2.15 2.49
CA ALA A 239 16.11 -3.11 1.46
C ALA A 239 16.62 -4.54 1.68
N ALA A 240 17.87 -4.70 2.13
CA ALA A 240 18.47 -6.01 2.44
C ALA A 240 17.72 -6.80 3.52
N ARG A 241 17.04 -6.10 4.46
CA ARG A 241 16.26 -6.72 5.55
C ARG A 241 14.86 -7.14 5.13
N ILE A 242 14.33 -6.55 4.05
CA ILE A 242 12.98 -6.83 3.54
C ILE A 242 12.99 -7.59 2.21
N ALA A 243 14.15 -8.01 1.72
CA ALA A 243 14.25 -8.78 0.48
C ALA A 243 13.72 -10.23 0.61
N GLY A 244 13.73 -10.79 1.84
CA GLY A 244 13.38 -12.19 2.12
C GLY A 244 11.99 -12.42 2.72
N LEU A 245 11.15 -11.39 2.75
CA LEU A 245 9.89 -11.32 3.51
C LEU A 245 8.93 -12.50 3.30
N TYR A 246 8.84 -13.04 2.08
CA TYR A 246 7.96 -14.18 1.82
C TYR A 246 8.30 -15.40 2.69
N ASN A 247 9.59 -15.67 2.90
CA ASN A 247 10.03 -16.79 3.74
C ASN A 247 9.72 -16.60 5.23
N ASP A 248 9.41 -15.36 5.63
CA ASP A 248 8.98 -15.04 6.98
C ASP A 248 7.45 -15.09 7.15
N GLY A 249 6.71 -15.37 6.08
CA GLY A 249 5.25 -15.44 6.07
C GLY A 249 4.53 -14.15 5.68
N VAL A 250 5.27 -13.14 5.23
CA VAL A 250 4.72 -11.88 4.74
C VAL A 250 4.32 -12.04 3.27
N CYS A 251 3.06 -11.76 2.96
CA CYS A 251 2.48 -11.90 1.62
C CYS A 251 2.21 -10.55 0.94
N LYS A 252 2.15 -9.46 1.71
CA LYS A 252 1.89 -8.10 1.23
C LYS A 252 2.67 -7.08 2.04
N VAL A 253 3.10 -5.99 1.40
CA VAL A 253 3.78 -4.87 2.09
C VAL A 253 3.17 -3.54 1.67
N ASN A 254 2.72 -2.74 2.64
CA ASN A 254 2.19 -1.40 2.42
C ASN A 254 3.33 -0.36 2.43
N ILE A 255 3.35 0.50 1.40
CA ILE A 255 4.44 1.44 1.10
C ILE A 255 3.82 2.79 0.70
N TRP A 256 4.25 3.87 1.36
CA TRP A 256 3.84 5.22 0.99
C TRP A 256 4.92 6.26 1.27
N THR A 257 5.38 6.35 2.52
CA THR A 257 6.29 7.40 2.98
C THR A 257 7.50 7.61 2.09
N VAL A 258 8.11 6.52 1.59
CA VAL A 258 9.28 6.59 0.70
C VAL A 258 8.98 7.26 -0.64
N LEU A 259 7.78 7.09 -1.20
CA LEU A 259 7.39 7.70 -2.47
C LEU A 259 7.38 9.23 -2.37
N GLU A 260 6.77 9.74 -1.30
CA GLU A 260 6.67 11.19 -1.07
C GLU A 260 7.99 11.78 -0.53
N ARG A 261 8.61 11.13 0.46
CA ARG A 261 9.84 11.60 1.12
C ARG A 261 11.02 11.63 0.16
N ASP A 262 11.21 10.59 -0.64
CA ASP A 262 12.42 10.44 -1.46
C ASP A 262 12.29 11.11 -2.84
N SER A 263 11.06 11.40 -3.31
CA SER A 263 10.85 12.14 -4.57
C SER A 263 10.91 13.65 -4.40
N ALA A 264 10.53 14.19 -3.23
CA ALA A 264 10.58 15.62 -2.96
C ALA A 264 11.98 16.25 -3.12
N PRO A 265 13.09 15.63 -2.67
CA PRO A 265 14.45 16.15 -2.92
C PRO A 265 14.81 16.23 -4.40
N ALA A 266 14.30 15.32 -5.25
CA ALA A 266 14.53 15.37 -6.69
C ALA A 266 13.89 16.62 -7.31
N LEU A 267 12.64 16.91 -6.92
CA LEU A 267 11.96 18.15 -7.33
C LEU A 267 12.69 19.39 -6.82
N MET A 268 13.08 19.43 -5.54
CA MET A 268 13.80 20.57 -4.96
C MET A 268 15.12 20.86 -5.69
N THR A 269 15.87 19.80 -6.00
CA THR A 269 17.14 19.90 -6.74
C THR A 269 16.90 20.44 -8.14
N ALA A 270 15.97 19.84 -8.89
CA ALA A 270 15.65 20.26 -10.25
C ALA A 270 15.13 21.70 -10.32
N MET A 271 14.32 22.14 -9.35
CA MET A 271 13.86 23.53 -9.26
C MET A 271 15.02 24.50 -9.04
N LYS A 272 15.97 24.16 -8.16
CA LYS A 272 17.14 25.00 -7.88
C LYS A 272 18.08 25.08 -9.07
N GLU A 273 18.38 23.96 -9.72
CA GLU A 273 19.25 23.91 -10.89
C GLU A 273 18.69 24.68 -12.10
N ASN A 274 17.37 24.87 -12.15
CA ASN A 274 16.68 25.58 -13.23
C ASN A 274 16.10 26.93 -12.79
N GLU A 275 16.56 27.51 -11.68
CA GLU A 275 16.03 28.77 -11.13
C GLU A 275 16.00 29.91 -12.17
N GLU A 276 17.08 30.10 -12.93
CA GLU A 276 17.14 31.11 -14.00
C GLU A 276 16.10 30.89 -15.11
N ARG A 277 15.76 29.62 -15.38
CA ARG A 277 14.73 29.24 -16.35
C ARG A 277 13.33 29.26 -15.76
N ILE A 278 13.17 29.43 -14.44
CA ILE A 278 11.89 29.43 -13.70
C ILE A 278 11.53 30.83 -13.20
N ALA A 279 12.49 31.69 -12.92
CA ALA A 279 12.26 33.02 -12.36
C ALA A 279 13.29 34.06 -12.81
N GLY A 280 14.27 33.69 -13.63
CA GLY A 280 15.33 34.58 -14.09
C GLY A 280 14.91 35.51 -15.21
N ALA A 281 15.88 36.21 -15.78
CA ALA A 281 15.64 37.28 -16.77
C ALA A 281 15.15 36.77 -18.14
N LYS A 282 15.33 35.48 -18.45
CA LYS A 282 14.89 34.84 -19.70
C LYS A 282 14.08 33.57 -19.42
N PRO A 283 12.83 33.73 -18.99
CA PRO A 283 11.98 32.61 -18.70
C PRO A 283 11.71 31.67 -19.92
N ASP A 284 11.92 30.35 -19.77
CA ASP A 284 11.38 29.26 -20.62
C ASP A 284 10.03 28.69 -20.13
N ILE A 285 8.99 28.74 -20.98
CA ILE A 285 7.62 28.26 -20.67
C ILE A 285 7.57 26.80 -20.20
N GLY A 286 8.47 25.94 -20.67
CA GLY A 286 8.51 24.54 -20.28
C GLY A 286 8.68 24.33 -18.77
N PHE A 287 9.31 25.29 -18.08
CA PHE A 287 9.79 25.13 -16.70
C PHE A 287 8.83 25.70 -15.64
N TYR A 288 7.87 26.56 -15.98
CA TYR A 288 6.84 27.02 -15.01
C TYR A 288 5.71 26.03 -14.82
N THR A 289 5.52 25.12 -15.77
CA THR A 289 4.33 24.28 -15.82
C THR A 289 4.27 23.35 -14.60
N THR A 290 3.06 23.07 -14.15
CA THR A 290 2.83 21.98 -13.19
C THR A 290 3.25 20.65 -13.80
N THR A 291 3.05 20.46 -15.10
CA THR A 291 3.45 19.26 -15.86
C THR A 291 4.94 18.96 -15.77
N TRP A 292 5.83 19.97 -15.87
CA TRP A 292 7.27 19.76 -15.71
C TRP A 292 7.65 19.35 -14.28
N ARG A 293 7.04 19.98 -13.26
CA ARG A 293 7.25 19.59 -11.86
C ARG A 293 6.73 18.17 -11.58
N GLN A 294 5.56 17.84 -12.12
CA GLN A 294 4.97 16.50 -12.03
C GLN A 294 5.80 15.46 -12.77
N SER A 295 6.43 15.80 -13.90
CA SER A 295 7.28 14.83 -14.61
C SER A 295 8.52 14.47 -13.80
N ILE A 296 9.11 15.41 -13.06
CA ILE A 296 10.23 15.10 -12.14
C ILE A 296 9.78 14.12 -11.05
N LEU A 297 8.65 14.40 -10.42
CA LEU A 297 8.08 13.53 -9.38
C LEU A 297 7.73 12.15 -9.94
N PHE A 298 7.10 12.10 -11.12
CA PHE A 298 6.74 10.87 -11.82
C PHE A 298 7.95 9.95 -12.02
N HIS A 299 9.04 10.46 -12.60
CA HIS A 299 10.24 9.65 -12.86
C HIS A 299 10.90 9.21 -11.55
N SER A 300 10.98 10.10 -10.56
CA SER A 300 11.56 9.77 -9.25
C SER A 300 10.75 8.69 -8.53
N MET A 301 9.42 8.81 -8.49
CA MET A 301 8.52 7.80 -7.92
C MET A 301 8.62 6.47 -8.66
N LYS A 302 8.70 6.49 -9.99
CA LYS A 302 8.87 5.27 -10.81
C LYS A 302 10.13 4.49 -10.43
N ASP A 303 11.26 5.19 -10.24
CA ASP A 303 12.51 4.57 -9.80
C ASP A 303 12.41 4.02 -8.38
N ILE A 304 11.71 4.73 -7.47
CA ILE A 304 11.46 4.24 -6.11
C ILE A 304 10.64 2.93 -6.15
N VAL A 305 9.53 2.90 -6.91
CA VAL A 305 8.68 1.71 -7.06
C VAL A 305 9.48 0.54 -7.64
N ARG A 306 10.26 0.78 -8.71
CA ARG A 306 11.09 -0.27 -9.35
C ARG A 306 12.07 -0.92 -8.38
N ARG A 307 12.65 -0.16 -7.45
CA ARG A 307 13.54 -0.71 -6.41
C ARG A 307 12.82 -1.73 -5.52
N TYR A 308 11.58 -1.46 -5.12
CA TYR A 308 10.78 -2.40 -4.32
C TYR A 308 10.32 -3.60 -5.14
N LEU A 309 9.86 -3.39 -6.38
CA LEU A 309 9.51 -4.49 -7.29
C LEU A 309 10.68 -5.46 -7.47
N SER A 310 11.90 -4.95 -7.61
CA SER A 310 13.11 -5.76 -7.78
C SER A 310 13.46 -6.63 -6.56
N LEU A 311 12.95 -6.31 -5.36
CA LEU A 311 13.19 -7.13 -4.18
C LEU A 311 12.41 -8.44 -4.25
N TRP A 312 11.16 -8.37 -4.71
CA TRP A 312 10.16 -9.44 -4.58
C TRP A 312 9.79 -10.09 -5.91
N TYR A 313 10.03 -9.43 -7.04
CA TYR A 313 9.86 -9.96 -8.38
C TYR A 313 11.21 -10.05 -9.08
N ARG A 314 11.74 -11.27 -9.17
CA ARG A 314 13.02 -11.56 -9.81
C ARG A 314 12.79 -12.36 -11.08
N LYS A 315 13.68 -12.15 -12.06
CA LYS A 315 13.70 -12.96 -13.28
C LYS A 315 13.87 -14.43 -12.91
N ALA A 316 13.04 -15.30 -13.49
CA ALA A 316 13.24 -16.74 -13.37
C ALA A 316 14.64 -17.10 -13.87
N SER A 317 15.42 -17.77 -13.01
CA SER A 317 16.75 -18.28 -13.32
C SER A 317 16.69 -19.45 -14.29
#